data_AF-A0A0W8C0D3-F1
#
_entry.id   AF-A0A0W8C0D3-F1
#
_cell.length_a   1.000
_cell.length_b   1.000
_cell.length_c   1.000
_cell.angle_alpha   90.00
_cell.angle_beta   90.00
_cell.angle_gamma   90.00
#
_symmetry.space_group_name_H-M   'P 1'
#
loop_
_entity.id
_entity.type
_entity.pdbx_description
1 polymer ?
#
loop_
_entity_poly.entity_id
_entity_poly.type
_entity_poly.pdbx_seq_one_letter_code
_entity_poly.pdbx_strand_id
1 'polypeptide(L)'
;MRQQQADPQTQFRSVQWIYAQLEKSEEADRVKWETQTDGMRGDRGKPETFNQLKLEQELLECQGLEVLLESITWFPNEKTTVALILRLFLKLTRLQTRTQRFITEAPRFQVFCNVLRSNSEKAQTRDSAQELLVILLCLELIGVVLSENGAAKVAFESCSGVELVLVFVESESYRHEAAVVGECCYVLAVFSYENSSMKWEIAEANGLALLQRALLTHRQESRILYWALITIGNVAYGLDESTRPQLEEEIAALGLVDSVCECRVHFLSHLHELELSLVAAQAHLDHMHAVHVGEETRNELDASTQLVETLTNVIADWKANDVAEAADYALRYLLTEEQRLVQAAAKRLMRKFLRRTLSMAVEKWSQVTVYERHRAIFLTFIHTIRTRQLRPAFRRWEQTTREMRKHKSILQTIGSGLAMDLTKKKKERYRMLVLQK
;
A
#
# COMPACT_ATOMS: atom_id res chain seq x y z
N MET A 1 -28.93 29.38 31.97
CA MET A 1 -29.21 28.45 33.08
C MET A 1 -27.89 27.76 33.41
N ARG A 2 -27.45 27.69 34.67
CA ARG A 2 -26.28 26.88 35.03
C ARG A 2 -26.70 25.41 34.86
N GLN A 3 -26.18 24.74 33.84
CA GLN A 3 -26.45 23.32 33.64
C GLN A 3 -25.95 22.56 34.88
N GLN A 4 -26.84 21.79 35.50
CA GLN A 4 -26.44 20.87 36.56
C GLN A 4 -25.56 19.79 35.92
N GLN A 5 -24.39 19.54 36.51
CA GLN A 5 -23.53 18.43 36.12
C GLN A 5 -24.35 17.14 36.24
N ALA A 6 -24.63 16.50 35.11
CA ALA A 6 -25.28 15.20 35.08
C ALA A 6 -24.33 14.14 35.68
N ASP A 7 -24.86 13.09 36.29
CA ASP A 7 -24.06 11.96 36.74
C ASP A 7 -23.27 11.33 35.56
N PRO A 8 -22.00 10.92 35.75
CA PRO A 8 -21.16 10.36 34.68
C PRO A 8 -21.82 9.25 33.86
N GLN A 9 -22.62 8.37 34.48
CA GLN A 9 -23.29 7.28 33.76
C GLN A 9 -24.42 7.79 32.87
N THR A 10 -25.14 8.81 33.33
CA THR A 10 -26.19 9.46 32.55
C THR A 10 -25.58 10.18 31.36
N GLN A 11 -24.45 10.87 31.56
CA GLN A 11 -23.72 11.53 30.49
C GLN A 11 -23.20 10.53 29.46
N PHE A 12 -22.58 9.43 29.91
CA PHE A 12 -22.11 8.37 29.02
C PHE A 12 -23.23 7.78 28.15
N ARG A 13 -24.39 7.44 28.76
CA ARG A 13 -25.55 6.93 28.01
C ARG A 13 -26.09 7.94 27.00
N SER A 14 -26.02 9.22 27.32
CA SER A 14 -26.48 10.29 26.44
C SER A 14 -25.54 10.44 25.23
N VAL A 15 -24.22 10.43 25.45
CA VAL A 15 -23.21 10.42 24.38
C VAL A 15 -23.35 9.18 23.50
N GLN A 16 -23.51 8.00 24.11
CA GLN A 16 -23.74 6.76 23.38
C GLN A 16 -25.00 6.81 22.51
N TRP A 17 -26.08 7.39 23.02
CA TRP A 17 -27.31 7.55 22.26
C TRP A 17 -27.11 8.47 21.05
N ILE A 18 -26.45 9.62 21.23
CA ILE A 18 -26.17 10.55 20.12
C ILE A 18 -25.29 9.86 19.06
N TYR A 19 -24.24 9.16 19.49
CA TYR A 19 -23.36 8.43 18.60
C TYR A 19 -24.12 7.36 17.80
N ALA A 20 -25.00 6.58 18.45
CA ALA A 20 -25.83 5.59 17.78
C ALA A 20 -26.84 6.20 16.80
N GLN A 21 -27.37 7.41 17.07
CA GLN A 21 -28.21 8.12 16.10
C GLN A 21 -27.41 8.55 14.88
N LEU A 22 -26.17 9.00 15.06
CA LEU A 22 -25.29 9.37 13.95
C LEU A 22 -25.00 8.18 13.04
N GLU A 23 -24.68 7.01 13.61
CA GLU A 23 -24.47 5.77 12.82
C GLU A 23 -25.73 5.32 12.09
N LYS A 24 -26.91 5.44 12.71
CA LYS A 24 -28.19 5.15 12.05
C LYS A 24 -28.46 6.09 10.88
N SER A 25 -28.13 7.38 11.03
CA SER A 25 -28.27 8.37 9.96
C SER A 25 -27.32 8.07 8.80
N GLU A 26 -26.07 7.68 9.09
CA GLU A 26 -25.08 7.26 8.11
C GLU A 26 -25.52 6.01 7.32
N GLU A 27 -26.03 5.01 8.04
CA GLU A 27 -26.62 3.80 7.44
C GLU A 27 -27.81 4.15 6.54
N ALA A 28 -28.71 5.02 6.99
CA ALA A 28 -29.88 5.43 6.22
C ALA A 28 -29.50 6.20 4.94
N ASP A 29 -28.48 7.06 5.01
CA ASP A 29 -27.92 7.75 3.83
C ASP A 29 -27.30 6.74 2.85
N ARG A 30 -26.55 5.75 3.35
CA ARG A 30 -25.97 4.68 2.51
C ARG A 30 -27.04 3.85 1.81
N VAL A 31 -28.05 3.37 2.53
CA VAL A 31 -29.14 2.55 1.98
C VAL A 31 -29.92 3.34 0.91
N LYS A 32 -30.22 4.62 1.17
CA LYS A 32 -30.88 5.49 0.18
C LYS A 32 -30.06 5.59 -1.11
N TRP A 33 -28.75 5.81 -0.98
CA TRP A 33 -27.84 5.88 -2.12
C TRP A 33 -27.80 4.55 -2.88
N GLU A 34 -27.63 3.41 -2.19
CA GLU A 34 -27.61 2.08 -2.82
C GLU A 34 -28.89 1.76 -3.59
N THR A 35 -30.05 2.20 -3.06
CA THR A 35 -31.36 2.05 -3.68
C THR A 35 -31.53 2.95 -4.92
N GLN A 36 -30.92 4.14 -4.92
CA GLN A 36 -30.96 5.06 -6.06
C GLN A 36 -29.96 4.69 -7.17
N THR A 37 -28.91 3.94 -6.84
CA THR A 37 -27.87 3.52 -7.80
C THR A 37 -28.01 2.08 -8.29
N ASP A 38 -29.14 1.40 -8.04
CA ASP A 38 -29.38 -0.01 -8.41
C ASP A 38 -28.23 -0.96 -7.99
N GLY A 39 -27.57 -0.68 -6.85
CA GLY A 39 -26.43 -1.47 -6.36
C GLY A 39 -25.17 -1.45 -7.24
N MET A 40 -25.11 -0.65 -8.32
CA MET A 40 -23.93 -0.53 -9.17
C MET A 40 -22.86 0.34 -8.49
N ARG A 41 -21.93 -0.31 -7.78
CA ARG A 41 -20.82 0.32 -7.03
C ARG A 41 -19.76 1.03 -7.90
N GLY A 42 -19.97 1.16 -9.20
CA GLY A 42 -19.01 1.77 -10.13
C GLY A 42 -19.18 3.28 -10.27
N ASP A 43 -18.19 4.05 -9.81
CA ASP A 43 -17.87 5.45 -10.14
C ASP A 43 -18.94 6.54 -9.92
N ARG A 44 -20.09 6.27 -9.30
CA ARG A 44 -21.12 7.28 -9.01
C ARG A 44 -20.98 7.93 -7.62
N GLY A 45 -19.82 8.53 -7.34
CA GLY A 45 -19.66 9.47 -6.23
C GLY A 45 -19.92 8.92 -4.81
N LYS A 46 -19.95 9.82 -3.81
CA LYS A 46 -20.19 9.50 -2.39
C LYS A 46 -21.68 9.64 -2.05
N PRO A 47 -22.21 8.89 -1.06
CA PRO A 47 -23.61 9.00 -0.63
C PRO A 47 -23.95 10.42 -0.16
N GLU A 48 -25.18 10.87 -0.47
CA GLU A 48 -25.70 12.15 0.04
C GLU A 48 -25.86 12.08 1.56
N THR A 49 -25.28 13.02 2.30
CA THR A 49 -25.22 13.00 3.77
C THR A 49 -26.42 13.67 4.46
N PHE A 50 -27.59 13.70 3.82
CA PHE A 50 -28.73 14.51 4.25
C PHE A 50 -29.17 14.23 5.70
N ASN A 51 -29.29 12.96 6.10
CA ASN A 51 -29.75 12.62 7.45
C ASN A 51 -28.68 12.97 8.50
N GLN A 52 -27.39 12.82 8.16
CA GLN A 52 -26.28 13.22 9.02
C GLN A 52 -26.23 14.74 9.25
N LEU A 53 -26.43 15.54 8.18
CA LEU A 53 -26.46 17.01 8.29
C LEU A 53 -27.62 17.50 9.15
N LYS A 54 -28.78 16.82 9.10
CA LYS A 54 -29.93 17.14 9.94
C LYS A 54 -29.62 16.93 11.43
N LEU A 55 -29.00 15.80 11.78
CA LEU A 55 -28.61 15.52 13.17
C LEU A 55 -27.58 16.54 13.70
N GLU A 56 -26.61 16.95 12.87
CA GLU A 56 -25.67 18.02 13.24
C GLU A 56 -26.39 19.34 13.51
N GLN A 57 -27.36 19.70 12.66
CA GLN A 57 -28.14 20.92 12.87
C GLN A 57 -28.94 20.89 14.18
N GLU A 58 -29.56 19.75 14.51
CA GLU A 58 -30.25 19.56 15.79
C GLU A 58 -29.29 19.71 16.98
N LEU A 59 -28.08 19.14 16.88
CA LEU A 59 -27.03 19.29 17.91
C LEU A 59 -26.57 20.75 18.07
N LEU A 60 -26.45 21.49 16.96
CA LEU A 60 -26.11 22.92 16.99
C LEU A 60 -27.22 23.75 17.63
N GLU A 61 -28.48 23.53 17.24
CA GLU A 61 -29.64 24.29 17.74
C GLU A 61 -29.87 24.08 19.24
N CYS A 62 -29.52 22.90 19.76
CA CYS A 62 -29.67 22.55 21.17
C CYS A 62 -28.42 22.82 22.03
N GLN A 63 -27.41 23.53 21.50
CA GLN A 63 -26.10 23.72 22.17
C GLN A 63 -25.40 22.40 22.55
N GLY A 64 -25.77 21.30 21.90
CA GLY A 64 -25.27 19.96 22.22
C GLY A 64 -23.76 19.84 22.04
N LEU A 65 -23.17 20.54 21.07
CA LEU A 65 -21.71 20.58 20.89
C LEU A 65 -20.98 21.19 22.08
N GLU A 66 -21.54 22.25 22.69
CA GLU A 66 -20.95 22.87 23.89
C GLU A 66 -21.00 21.91 25.08
N VAL A 67 -22.16 21.27 25.29
CA VAL A 67 -22.33 20.28 26.38
C VAL A 67 -21.38 19.09 26.22
N LEU A 68 -21.19 18.60 25.00
CA LEU A 68 -20.26 17.53 24.70
C LEU A 68 -18.82 17.93 25.00
N LEU A 69 -18.43 19.17 24.67
CA LEU A 69 -17.11 19.70 24.96
C LEU A 69 -16.88 19.88 26.47
N GLU A 70 -17.85 20.49 27.17
CA GLU A 70 -17.81 20.65 28.63
C GLU A 70 -17.72 19.30 29.35
N SER A 71 -18.37 18.26 28.81
CA SER A 71 -18.31 16.90 29.37
C SER A 71 -16.90 16.31 29.41
N ILE A 72 -16.04 16.67 28.44
CA ILE A 72 -14.62 16.26 28.46
C ILE A 72 -13.93 16.84 29.71
N THR A 73 -14.25 18.08 30.06
CA THR A 73 -13.67 18.77 31.22
C THR A 73 -14.27 18.31 32.55
N TRP A 74 -15.55 17.93 32.57
CA TRP A 74 -16.23 17.43 33.78
C TRP A 74 -15.78 16.02 34.16
N PHE A 75 -15.49 15.16 33.16
CA PHE A 75 -15.18 13.76 33.39
C PHE A 75 -13.85 13.32 32.74
N PRO A 76 -12.71 13.95 33.10
CA PRO A 76 -11.41 13.70 32.46
C PRO A 76 -10.88 12.27 32.68
N ASN A 77 -11.37 11.58 33.70
CA ASN A 77 -11.00 10.19 34.02
C ASN A 77 -11.88 9.15 33.30
N GLU A 78 -13.02 9.55 32.73
CA GLU A 78 -13.94 8.65 32.02
C GLU A 78 -13.49 8.47 30.56
N LYS A 79 -12.37 7.76 30.36
CA LYS A 79 -11.69 7.64 29.06
C LYS A 79 -12.58 7.08 27.94
N THR A 80 -13.55 6.22 28.27
CA THR A 80 -14.55 5.70 27.32
C THR A 80 -15.50 6.78 26.83
N THR A 81 -16.03 7.59 27.74
CA THR A 81 -16.87 8.74 27.42
C THR A 81 -16.11 9.76 26.58
N VAL A 82 -14.89 10.12 27.00
CA VAL A 82 -14.03 11.05 26.27
C VAL A 82 -13.73 10.55 24.86
N ALA A 83 -13.36 9.28 24.69
CA ALA A 83 -13.11 8.70 23.37
C ALA A 83 -14.35 8.73 22.47
N LEU A 84 -15.55 8.45 22.99
CA LEU A 84 -16.79 8.55 22.23
C LEU A 84 -17.11 9.99 21.80
N ILE A 85 -16.89 10.95 22.69
CA ILE A 85 -17.07 12.38 22.39
C ILE A 85 -16.09 12.80 21.27
N LEU A 86 -14.81 12.43 21.38
CA LEU A 86 -13.80 12.75 20.35
C LEU A 86 -14.15 12.13 18.99
N ARG A 87 -14.59 10.86 18.96
CA ARG A 87 -15.06 10.21 17.72
C ARG A 87 -16.24 10.94 17.10
N LEU A 88 -17.17 11.40 17.92
CA LEU A 88 -18.33 12.14 17.47
C LEU A 88 -17.90 13.50 16.86
N PHE A 89 -17.03 14.25 17.54
CA PHE A 89 -16.47 15.48 16.97
C PHE A 89 -15.71 15.22 15.66
N LEU A 90 -14.94 14.14 15.58
CA LEU A 90 -14.21 13.76 14.37
C LEU A 90 -15.17 13.46 13.20
N LYS A 91 -16.26 12.74 13.45
CA LYS A 91 -17.30 12.50 12.42
C LYS A 91 -17.96 13.81 11.98
N LEU A 92 -18.36 14.67 12.94
CA LEU A 92 -19.04 15.93 12.64
C LEU A 92 -18.14 16.95 11.91
N THR A 93 -16.86 17.06 12.28
CA THR A 93 -15.90 17.95 11.61
C THR A 93 -15.62 17.56 10.16
N ARG A 94 -15.79 16.28 9.80
CA ARG A 94 -15.69 15.79 8.41
C ARG A 94 -16.94 16.07 7.59
N LEU A 95 -18.09 16.31 8.23
CA LEU A 95 -19.38 16.52 7.56
C LEU A 95 -19.59 17.98 7.14
N GLN A 96 -19.28 18.95 8.01
CA GLN A 96 -19.45 20.37 7.70
C GLN A 96 -18.35 21.26 8.27
N THR A 97 -18.11 22.37 7.57
CA THR A 97 -17.25 23.47 8.01
C THR A 97 -17.79 24.18 9.26
N ARG A 98 -19.08 24.04 9.60
CA ARG A 98 -19.68 24.68 10.79
C ARG A 98 -19.12 24.11 12.09
N THR A 99 -19.07 22.79 12.21
CA THR A 99 -18.47 22.14 13.38
C THR A 99 -16.97 22.46 13.48
N GLN A 100 -16.25 22.55 12.35
CA GLN A 100 -14.86 22.99 12.36
C GLN A 100 -14.72 24.41 12.93
N ARG A 101 -15.56 25.36 12.49
CA ARG A 101 -15.58 26.73 13.03
C ARG A 101 -15.91 26.77 14.51
N PHE A 102 -16.87 25.97 14.96
CA PHE A 102 -17.21 25.86 16.38
C PHE A 102 -15.98 25.49 17.23
N ILE A 103 -15.21 24.48 16.82
CA ILE A 103 -14.01 24.03 17.55
C ILE A 103 -12.87 25.05 17.49
N THR A 104 -12.82 25.85 16.43
CA THR A 104 -11.71 26.79 16.15
C THR A 104 -11.62 27.95 17.15
N GLU A 105 -12.66 28.21 17.95
CA GLU A 105 -12.57 29.20 19.02
C GLU A 105 -11.55 28.77 20.08
N ALA A 106 -10.57 29.64 20.36
CA ALA A 106 -9.46 29.39 21.29
C ALA A 106 -9.84 28.70 22.62
N PRO A 107 -10.87 29.13 23.38
CA PRO A 107 -11.24 28.45 24.62
C PRO A 107 -11.70 27.00 24.40
N ARG A 108 -12.35 26.72 23.26
CA ARG A 108 -12.80 25.37 22.92
C ARG A 108 -11.65 24.51 22.44
N PHE A 109 -10.77 25.07 21.62
CA PHE A 109 -9.58 24.40 21.13
C PHE A 109 -8.63 24.00 22.28
N GLN A 110 -8.51 24.87 23.29
CA GLN A 110 -7.71 24.63 24.49
C GLN A 110 -8.17 23.37 25.26
N VAL A 111 -9.45 22.98 25.21
CA VAL A 111 -9.93 21.74 25.85
C VAL A 111 -9.22 20.53 25.27
N PHE A 112 -9.08 20.45 23.94
CA PHE A 112 -8.37 19.34 23.28
C PHE A 112 -6.87 19.35 23.59
N CYS A 113 -6.24 20.53 23.62
CA CYS A 113 -4.84 20.66 24.03
C CYS A 113 -4.64 20.25 25.50
N ASN A 114 -5.58 20.55 26.39
CA ASN A 114 -5.54 20.13 27.78
C ASN A 114 -5.70 18.60 27.93
N VAL A 115 -6.52 17.96 27.09
CA VAL A 115 -6.61 16.50 27.05
C VAL A 115 -5.23 15.92 26.71
N LEU A 116 -4.59 16.38 25.63
CA LEU A 116 -3.25 15.91 25.27
C LEU A 116 -2.22 16.17 26.39
N ARG A 117 -2.17 17.38 26.95
CA ARG A 117 -1.23 17.75 28.03
C ARG A 117 -1.39 16.85 29.26
N SER A 118 -2.64 16.56 29.65
CA SER A 118 -2.89 15.67 30.79
C SER A 118 -2.42 14.22 30.55
N ASN A 119 -2.36 13.77 29.29
CA ASN A 119 -1.90 12.42 28.95
C ASN A 119 -0.39 12.37 28.63
N SER A 120 0.26 13.49 28.32
CA SER A 120 1.72 13.55 28.21
C SER A 120 2.38 13.50 29.60
N GLU A 121 1.85 14.23 30.58
CA GLU A 121 2.36 14.25 31.96
C GLU A 121 2.22 12.90 32.67
N LYS A 122 1.18 12.12 32.32
CA LYS A 122 0.89 10.79 32.91
C LYS A 122 1.66 9.64 32.26
N ALA A 123 2.46 9.91 31.22
CA ALA A 123 3.14 8.89 30.42
C ALA A 123 4.16 8.01 31.20
N GLN A 124 4.45 8.34 32.46
CA GLN A 124 5.32 7.55 33.35
C GLN A 124 4.63 6.31 33.93
N THR A 125 3.30 6.28 33.96
CA THR A 125 2.51 5.10 34.34
C THR A 125 1.92 4.49 33.08
N ARG A 126 2.60 3.50 32.49
CA ARG A 126 2.03 2.66 31.42
C ARG A 126 0.78 1.99 32.00
N ASP A 127 -0.42 2.44 31.70
CA ASP A 127 -1.63 1.61 31.81
C ASP A 127 -2.89 2.25 31.19
N SER A 128 -3.12 1.95 29.90
CA SER A 128 -4.37 1.36 29.37
C SER A 128 -4.49 1.63 27.86
N ALA A 129 -4.94 0.63 27.09
CA ALA A 129 -5.25 0.80 25.66
C ALA A 129 -6.25 1.95 25.40
N GLN A 130 -7.05 2.29 26.40
CA GLN A 130 -8.03 3.37 26.35
C GLN A 130 -7.38 4.76 26.37
N GLU A 131 -6.25 4.94 27.06
CA GLU A 131 -5.51 6.21 27.06
C GLU A 131 -4.87 6.47 25.70
N LEU A 132 -4.24 5.45 25.11
CA LEU A 132 -3.69 5.53 23.75
C LEU A 132 -4.78 5.91 22.74
N LEU A 133 -5.96 5.30 22.85
CA LEU A 133 -7.10 5.62 22.00
C LEU A 133 -7.54 7.09 22.12
N VAL A 134 -7.59 7.63 23.34
CA VAL A 134 -7.94 9.05 23.56
C VAL A 134 -6.91 9.97 22.93
N ILE A 135 -5.61 9.67 23.06
CA ILE A 135 -4.53 10.45 22.44
C ILE A 135 -4.67 10.44 20.91
N LEU A 136 -4.81 9.25 20.32
CA LEU A 136 -4.93 9.09 18.86
C LEU A 136 -6.13 9.86 18.30
N LEU A 137 -7.31 9.70 18.91
CA LEU A 137 -8.52 10.40 18.48
C LEU A 137 -8.40 11.91 18.62
N CYS A 138 -7.71 12.39 19.67
CA CYS A 138 -7.51 13.82 19.88
C CYS A 138 -6.52 14.41 18.87
N LEU A 139 -5.42 13.73 18.57
CA LEU A 139 -4.45 14.15 17.55
C LEU A 139 -5.10 14.13 16.15
N GLU A 140 -5.85 13.09 15.82
CA GLU A 140 -6.56 12.98 14.55
C GLU A 140 -7.58 14.11 14.39
N LEU A 141 -8.37 14.40 15.44
CA LEU A 141 -9.31 15.52 15.45
C LEU A 141 -8.61 16.86 15.24
N ILE A 142 -7.51 17.11 15.94
CA ILE A 142 -6.72 18.33 15.78
C ILE A 142 -6.21 18.44 14.34
N GLY A 143 -5.65 17.36 13.77
CA GLY A 143 -5.16 17.35 12.40
C GLY A 143 -6.25 17.66 11.38
N VAL A 144 -7.44 17.04 11.53
CA VAL A 144 -8.60 17.32 10.67
C VAL A 144 -9.06 18.77 10.79
N VAL A 145 -9.08 19.33 12.01
CA VAL A 145 -9.53 20.71 12.24
C VAL A 145 -8.51 21.73 11.71
N LEU A 146 -7.21 21.41 11.72
CA LEU A 146 -6.15 22.27 11.17
C LEU A 146 -6.10 22.25 9.64
N SER A 147 -6.51 21.15 9.03
CA SER A 147 -6.53 20.99 7.57
C SER A 147 -7.38 22.08 6.93
N GLU A 148 -6.77 22.90 6.06
CA GLU A 148 -7.43 24.00 5.33
C GLU A 148 -8.11 25.07 6.21
N ASN A 149 -7.74 25.17 7.49
CA ASN A 149 -8.35 26.12 8.43
C ASN A 149 -7.29 27.01 9.10
N GLY A 150 -7.06 28.20 8.54
CA GLY A 150 -6.08 29.15 9.05
C GLY A 150 -6.37 29.61 10.49
N ALA A 151 -7.64 29.77 10.86
CA ALA A 151 -8.01 30.21 12.21
C ALA A 151 -7.70 29.12 13.27
N ALA A 152 -7.84 27.84 12.92
CA ALA A 152 -7.46 26.76 13.82
C ALA A 152 -5.95 26.70 14.05
N LYS A 153 -5.14 27.09 13.05
CA LYS A 153 -3.67 27.17 13.20
C LYS A 153 -3.27 28.24 14.20
N VAL A 154 -3.92 29.41 14.16
CA VAL A 154 -3.73 30.47 15.16
C VAL A 154 -4.13 30.00 16.57
N ALA A 155 -5.27 29.30 16.68
CA ALA A 155 -5.69 28.74 17.97
C ALA A 155 -4.69 27.69 18.50
N PHE A 156 -4.18 26.83 17.62
CA PHE A 156 -3.19 25.80 17.96
C PHE A 156 -1.87 26.40 18.44
N GLU A 157 -1.36 27.43 17.76
CA GLU A 157 -0.19 28.21 18.20
C GLU A 157 -0.45 28.83 19.59
N SER A 158 -1.59 29.50 19.79
CA SER A 158 -1.93 30.12 21.09
C SER A 158 -1.99 29.13 22.26
N CYS A 159 -2.13 27.84 21.97
CA CYS A 159 -2.17 26.75 22.94
C CYS A 159 -0.81 26.05 23.16
N SER A 160 0.28 26.56 22.55
CA SER A 160 1.60 25.89 22.44
C SER A 160 1.47 24.49 21.83
N GLY A 161 0.68 24.38 20.77
CA GLY A 161 0.33 23.10 20.15
C GLY A 161 1.53 22.38 19.55
N VAL A 162 2.48 23.10 18.94
CA VAL A 162 3.66 22.50 18.31
C VAL A 162 4.52 21.77 19.35
N GLU A 163 4.90 22.46 20.42
CA GLU A 163 5.66 21.87 21.53
C GLU A 163 4.93 20.67 22.12
N LEU A 164 3.62 20.80 22.35
CA LEU A 164 2.80 19.73 22.91
C LEU A 164 2.80 18.46 22.04
N VAL A 165 2.70 18.60 20.72
CA VAL A 165 2.75 17.47 19.78
C VAL A 165 4.14 16.86 19.73
N LEU A 166 5.20 17.68 19.76
CA LEU A 166 6.59 17.22 19.73
C LEU A 166 6.96 16.42 21.00
N VAL A 167 6.38 16.73 22.16
CA VAL A 167 6.55 15.92 23.39
C VAL A 167 6.19 14.45 23.17
N PHE A 168 5.17 14.14 22.37
CA PHE A 168 4.79 12.74 22.07
C PHE A 168 5.79 12.06 21.13
N VAL A 169 6.37 12.80 20.18
CA VAL A 169 7.43 12.28 19.29
C VAL A 169 8.74 12.09 20.07
N GLU A 170 8.98 12.91 21.09
CA GLU A 170 10.16 12.84 21.92
C GLU A 170 10.11 11.69 22.95
N SER A 171 8.97 11.56 23.62
CA SER A 171 8.77 10.72 24.80
C SER A 171 9.07 9.24 24.56
N GLU A 172 9.82 8.64 25.48
CA GLU A 172 10.12 7.20 25.53
C GLU A 172 8.85 6.32 25.47
N SER A 173 7.75 6.79 26.05
CA SER A 173 6.50 6.03 26.12
C SER A 173 5.76 5.94 24.78
N TYR A 174 6.02 6.89 23.86
CA TYR A 174 5.25 7.03 22.62
C TYR A 174 6.09 7.04 21.35
N ARG A 175 7.40 7.30 21.42
CA ARG A 175 8.28 7.41 20.24
C ARG A 175 8.34 6.15 19.38
N HIS A 176 7.99 4.99 19.93
CA HIS A 176 7.93 3.70 19.22
C HIS A 176 6.50 3.32 18.79
N GLU A 177 5.48 4.07 19.21
CA GLU A 177 4.09 3.85 18.83
C GLU A 177 3.81 4.51 17.48
N ALA A 178 3.94 3.74 16.40
CA ALA A 178 3.82 4.24 15.02
C ALA A 178 2.52 5.03 14.78
N ALA A 179 1.40 4.59 15.35
CA ALA A 179 0.13 5.30 15.24
C ALA A 179 0.20 6.72 15.83
N VAL A 180 0.80 6.89 17.01
CA VAL A 180 0.91 8.20 17.67
C VAL A 180 1.87 9.10 16.90
N VAL A 181 3.04 8.58 16.55
CA VAL A 181 4.04 9.35 15.78
C VAL A 181 3.48 9.75 14.42
N GLY A 182 2.73 8.87 13.76
CA GLY A 182 2.05 9.17 12.49
C GLY A 182 1.04 10.30 12.60
N GLU A 183 0.20 10.32 13.64
CA GLU A 183 -0.73 11.44 13.88
C GLU A 183 0.00 12.73 14.25
N CYS A 184 1.07 12.66 15.05
CA CYS A 184 1.91 13.82 15.35
C CYS A 184 2.53 14.44 14.09
N CYS A 185 3.13 13.61 13.22
CA CYS A 185 3.68 14.06 11.94
C CYS A 185 2.59 14.66 11.04
N TYR A 186 1.40 14.04 10.98
CA TYR A 186 0.27 14.58 10.24
C TYR A 186 -0.14 15.98 10.74
N VAL A 187 -0.31 16.14 12.06
CA VAL A 187 -0.65 17.44 12.69
C VAL A 187 0.38 18.51 12.35
N LEU A 188 1.68 18.20 12.46
CA LEU A 188 2.75 19.16 12.12
C LEU A 188 2.77 19.50 10.62
N ALA A 189 2.51 18.52 9.75
CA ALA A 189 2.42 18.74 8.31
C ALA A 189 1.26 19.68 7.94
N VAL A 190 0.06 19.45 8.46
CA VAL A 190 -1.10 20.32 8.16
C VAL A 190 -0.98 21.69 8.81
N PHE A 191 -0.37 21.79 10.00
CA PHE A 191 -0.09 23.08 10.64
C PHE A 191 0.85 23.94 9.81
N SER A 192 1.94 23.35 9.30
CA SER A 192 2.98 24.05 8.53
C SER A 192 2.60 24.38 7.08
N TYR A 193 1.63 23.66 6.51
CA TYR A 193 1.10 23.91 5.17
C TYR A 193 0.45 25.30 5.09
N GLU A 194 0.80 26.11 4.09
CA GLU A 194 0.25 27.48 3.91
C GLU A 194 0.27 28.40 5.15
N ASN A 195 1.16 28.14 6.11
CA ASN A 195 1.28 28.91 7.35
C ASN A 195 2.64 29.58 7.45
N SER A 196 2.86 30.65 6.67
CA SER A 196 4.18 31.23 6.44
C SER A 196 4.87 31.74 7.70
N SER A 197 4.14 32.40 8.61
CA SER A 197 4.75 33.04 9.79
C SER A 197 5.00 32.09 10.95
N MET A 198 4.18 31.05 11.14
CA MET A 198 4.19 30.24 12.37
C MET A 198 4.90 28.91 12.20
N LYS A 199 5.19 28.47 10.97
CA LYS A 199 5.84 27.18 10.74
C LYS A 199 7.27 27.10 11.31
N TRP A 200 7.92 28.24 11.55
CA TRP A 200 9.27 28.31 12.13
C TRP A 200 9.32 27.81 13.58
N GLU A 201 8.20 27.89 14.31
CA GLU A 201 8.04 27.34 15.66
C GLU A 201 8.43 25.84 15.71
N ILE A 202 8.23 25.10 14.62
CA ILE A 202 8.64 23.70 14.53
C ILE A 202 10.16 23.55 14.61
N ALA A 203 10.92 24.43 13.94
CA ALA A 203 12.38 24.40 14.01
C ALA A 203 12.87 24.84 15.39
N GLU A 204 12.32 25.94 15.93
CA GLU A 204 12.67 26.47 17.26
C GLU A 204 12.42 25.45 18.38
N ALA A 205 11.37 24.63 18.26
CA ALA A 205 11.03 23.57 19.20
C ALA A 205 11.82 22.26 18.96
N ASN A 206 12.98 22.30 18.27
CA ASN A 206 13.81 21.13 17.94
C ASN A 206 13.07 20.06 17.09
N GLY A 207 12.04 20.48 16.37
CA GLY A 207 11.18 19.58 15.60
C GLY A 207 11.90 18.92 14.43
N LEU A 208 12.86 19.59 13.79
CA LEU A 208 13.61 19.00 12.67
C LEU A 208 14.48 17.81 13.11
N ALA A 209 15.11 17.89 14.28
CA ALA A 209 15.86 16.78 14.85
C ALA A 209 14.94 15.59 15.20
N LEU A 210 13.76 15.87 15.77
CA LEU A 210 12.77 14.84 16.10
C LEU A 210 12.18 14.17 14.85
N LEU A 211 11.91 14.94 13.79
CA LEU A 211 11.44 14.42 12.50
C LEU A 211 12.53 13.59 11.81
N GLN A 212 13.79 14.04 11.84
CA GLN A 212 14.93 13.27 11.34
C GLN A 212 15.04 11.91 12.04
N ARG A 213 14.91 11.90 13.37
CA ARG A 213 14.90 10.66 14.15
C ARG A 213 13.70 9.78 13.80
N ALA A 214 12.53 10.36 13.55
CA ALA A 214 11.35 9.62 13.14
C ALA A 214 11.56 8.91 11.78
N LEU A 215 12.17 9.57 10.79
CA LEU A 215 12.54 8.96 9.50
C LEU A 215 13.47 7.75 9.68
N LEU A 216 14.37 7.80 10.65
CA LEU A 216 15.31 6.72 10.94
C LEU A 216 14.68 5.56 11.75
N THR A 217 13.78 5.89 12.68
CA THR A 217 13.17 4.91 13.58
C THR A 217 12.03 4.15 12.91
N HIS A 218 11.24 4.84 12.08
CA HIS A 218 10.00 4.32 11.50
C HIS A 218 10.11 4.05 9.99
N ARG A 219 11.22 3.44 9.57
CA ARG A 219 11.56 3.20 8.15
C ARG A 219 10.55 2.34 7.39
N GLN A 220 9.69 1.59 8.09
CA GLN A 220 8.67 0.72 7.50
C GLN A 220 7.27 1.36 7.46
N GLU A 221 7.11 2.55 8.02
CA GLU A 221 5.81 3.18 8.20
C GLU A 221 5.61 4.32 7.18
N SER A 222 5.09 3.98 5.99
CA SER A 222 4.96 4.92 4.86
C SER A 222 4.25 6.23 5.22
N ARG A 223 3.23 6.16 6.08
CA ARG A 223 2.49 7.32 6.60
C ARG A 223 3.38 8.27 7.40
N ILE A 224 4.22 7.74 8.31
CA ILE A 224 5.14 8.56 9.12
C ILE A 224 6.16 9.22 8.21
N LEU A 225 6.77 8.45 7.32
CA LEU A 225 7.78 8.95 6.39
C LEU A 225 7.22 10.09 5.53
N TYR A 226 6.04 9.88 4.94
CA TYR A 226 5.37 10.87 4.11
C TYR A 226 5.12 12.17 4.88
N TRP A 227 4.42 12.11 6.02
CA TRP A 227 4.08 13.34 6.75
C TRP A 227 5.29 14.05 7.33
N ALA A 228 6.29 13.31 7.83
CA ALA A 228 7.53 13.92 8.31
C ALA A 228 8.27 14.67 7.19
N LEU A 229 8.35 14.09 5.99
CA LEU A 229 8.96 14.75 4.82
C LEU A 229 8.18 15.98 4.38
N ILE A 230 6.84 15.93 4.39
CA ILE A 230 5.99 17.09 4.11
C ILE A 230 6.26 18.21 5.12
N THR A 231 6.32 17.90 6.43
CA THR A 231 6.64 18.89 7.47
C THR A 231 8.02 19.52 7.23
N ILE A 232 9.06 18.71 7.01
CA ILE A 232 10.42 19.20 6.75
C ILE A 232 10.43 20.13 5.53
N GLY A 233 9.77 19.73 4.44
CA GLY A 233 9.67 20.55 3.24
C GLY A 233 8.90 21.85 3.45
N ASN A 234 7.79 21.82 4.20
CA ASN A 234 6.98 23.00 4.51
C ASN A 234 7.78 24.03 5.32
N VAL A 235 8.50 23.57 6.36
CA VAL A 235 9.37 24.41 7.19
C VAL A 235 10.46 25.04 6.33
N ALA A 236 11.17 24.24 5.53
CA ALA A 236 12.22 24.73 4.63
C ALA A 236 11.71 25.69 3.54
N TYR A 237 10.47 25.52 3.08
CA TYR A 237 9.87 26.35 2.04
C TYR A 237 9.54 27.77 2.52
N GLY A 238 8.96 27.93 3.70
CA GLY A 238 8.33 29.20 4.08
C GLY A 238 9.19 30.13 4.91
N LEU A 239 10.51 30.09 4.69
CA LEU A 239 11.42 30.98 5.36
C LEU A 239 11.53 32.32 4.65
N ASP A 240 11.78 33.34 5.44
CA ASP A 240 12.26 34.63 5.02
C ASP A 240 13.81 34.68 5.04
N GLU A 241 14.39 35.72 4.44
CA GLU A 241 15.84 35.90 4.37
C GLU A 241 16.52 35.97 5.75
N SER A 242 15.77 36.30 6.81
CA SER A 242 16.32 36.44 8.16
C SER A 242 16.56 35.11 8.87
N THR A 243 15.66 34.14 8.70
CA THR A 243 15.73 32.81 9.33
C THR A 243 16.51 31.79 8.49
N ARG A 244 16.72 32.07 7.19
CA ARG A 244 17.39 31.16 6.26
C ARG A 244 18.79 30.69 6.69
N PRO A 245 19.71 31.57 7.17
CA PRO A 245 21.05 31.12 7.57
C PRO A 245 21.02 30.15 8.75
N GLN A 246 20.13 30.36 9.72
CA GLN A 246 19.98 29.48 10.88
C GLN A 246 19.47 28.10 10.46
N LEU A 247 18.49 28.04 9.55
CA LEU A 247 18.03 26.77 9.03
C LEU A 247 19.13 26.03 8.27
N GLU A 248 19.95 26.72 7.48
CA GLU A 248 21.03 26.07 6.73
C GLU A 248 22.08 25.42 7.64
N GLU A 249 22.41 26.09 8.75
CA GLU A 249 23.27 25.52 9.78
C GLU A 249 22.63 24.28 10.41
N GLU A 250 21.33 24.34 10.74
CA GLU A 250 20.60 23.20 11.31
C GLU A 250 20.47 22.02 10.33
N ILE A 251 20.17 22.29 9.05
CA ILE A 251 20.13 21.29 7.97
C ILE A 251 21.46 20.55 7.88
N ALA A 252 22.56 21.30 7.90
CA ALA A 252 23.92 20.74 7.82
C ALA A 252 24.27 19.96 9.09
N ALA A 253 23.99 20.50 10.28
CA ALA A 253 24.29 19.88 11.56
C ALA A 253 23.54 18.55 11.77
N LEU A 254 22.28 18.49 11.34
CA LEU A 254 21.43 17.29 11.45
C LEU A 254 21.63 16.30 10.29
N GLY A 255 22.36 16.67 9.24
CA GLY A 255 22.47 15.85 8.03
C GLY A 255 21.10 15.55 7.40
N LEU A 256 20.21 16.56 7.35
CA LEU A 256 18.83 16.35 6.90
C LEU A 256 18.77 15.90 5.44
N VAL A 257 19.60 16.46 4.57
CA VAL A 257 19.64 16.09 3.14
C VAL A 257 19.95 14.60 2.97
N ASP A 258 20.94 14.09 3.70
CA ASP A 258 21.33 12.68 3.66
C ASP A 258 20.22 11.79 4.22
N SER A 259 19.63 12.19 5.37
CA SER A 259 18.52 11.47 6.00
C SER A 259 17.30 11.35 5.06
N VAL A 260 16.96 12.42 4.32
CA VAL A 260 15.87 12.41 3.33
C VAL A 260 16.23 11.53 2.13
N CYS A 261 17.47 11.58 1.66
CA CYS A 261 17.93 10.72 0.56
C CYS A 261 17.90 9.23 0.95
N GLU A 262 18.39 8.89 2.15
CA GLU A 262 18.34 7.53 2.69
C GLU A 262 16.91 7.03 2.83
N CYS A 263 16.01 7.85 3.41
CA CYS A 263 14.59 7.54 3.53
C CYS A 263 13.98 7.21 2.16
N ARG A 264 14.24 8.05 1.15
CA ARG A 264 13.74 7.85 -0.22
C ARG A 264 14.28 6.57 -0.85
N VAL A 265 15.58 6.30 -0.72
CA VAL A 265 16.21 5.10 -1.27
C VAL A 265 15.63 3.85 -0.60
N HIS A 266 15.55 3.85 0.74
CA HIS A 266 14.95 2.75 1.49
C HIS A 266 13.52 2.48 1.05
N PHE A 267 12.68 3.52 0.96
CA PHE A 267 11.29 3.37 0.54
C PHE A 267 11.16 2.74 -0.87
N LEU A 268 11.91 3.27 -1.84
CA LEU A 268 11.86 2.77 -3.22
C LEU A 268 12.42 1.35 -3.35
N SER A 269 13.49 1.03 -2.63
CA SER A 269 14.06 -0.32 -2.59
C SER A 269 13.06 -1.32 -1.99
N HIS A 270 12.44 -0.99 -0.86
CA HIS A 270 11.47 -1.87 -0.21
C HIS A 270 10.20 -2.05 -1.05
N LEU A 271 9.67 -0.97 -1.64
CA LEU A 271 8.53 -1.05 -2.55
C LEU A 271 8.83 -1.98 -3.74
N HIS A 272 10.04 -1.89 -4.29
CA HIS A 272 10.46 -2.78 -5.37
C HIS A 272 10.57 -4.24 -4.92
N GLU A 273 11.10 -4.51 -3.72
CA GLU A 273 11.16 -5.85 -3.14
C GLU A 273 9.77 -6.46 -2.91
N LEU A 274 8.81 -5.66 -2.44
CA LEU A 274 7.41 -6.07 -2.30
C LEU A 274 6.79 -6.39 -3.66
N GLU A 275 7.01 -5.56 -4.67
CA GLU A 275 6.52 -5.80 -6.04
C GLU A 275 7.10 -7.09 -6.65
N LEU A 276 8.40 -7.36 -6.45
CA LEU A 276 9.01 -8.62 -6.87
C LEU A 276 8.42 -9.82 -6.13
N SER A 277 8.17 -9.68 -4.82
CA SER A 277 7.54 -10.71 -4.00
C SER A 277 6.11 -11.01 -4.45
N LEU A 278 5.35 -9.97 -4.82
CA LEU A 278 4.00 -10.13 -5.38
C LEU A 278 4.03 -10.88 -6.72
N VAL A 279 4.96 -10.54 -7.63
CA VAL A 279 5.11 -11.24 -8.92
C VAL A 279 5.44 -12.72 -8.70
N ALA A 280 6.34 -13.03 -7.76
CA ALA A 280 6.68 -14.41 -7.43
C ALA A 280 5.50 -15.17 -6.80
N ALA A 281 4.76 -14.54 -5.88
CA ALA A 281 3.58 -15.12 -5.25
C ALA A 281 2.47 -15.38 -6.28
N GLN A 282 2.25 -14.46 -7.21
CA GLN A 282 1.28 -14.63 -8.30
C GLN A 282 1.66 -15.81 -9.21
N ALA A 283 2.94 -15.91 -9.60
CA ALA A 283 3.40 -17.03 -10.42
C ALA A 283 3.24 -18.38 -9.71
N HIS A 284 3.46 -18.42 -8.39
CA HIS A 284 3.21 -19.61 -7.59
C HIS A 284 1.72 -19.97 -7.53
N LEU A 285 0.85 -18.98 -7.30
CA LEU A 285 -0.61 -19.16 -7.30
C LEU A 285 -1.11 -19.68 -8.66
N ASP A 286 -0.64 -19.10 -9.76
CA ASP A 286 -0.99 -19.54 -11.12
C ASP A 286 -0.55 -20.98 -11.37
N HIS A 287 0.63 -21.37 -10.87
CA HIS A 287 1.11 -22.75 -10.95
C HIS A 287 0.21 -23.71 -10.14
N MET A 288 -0.18 -23.34 -8.92
CA MET A 288 -1.06 -24.13 -8.07
C MET A 288 -2.47 -24.31 -8.69
N HIS A 289 -2.98 -23.28 -9.37
CA HIS A 289 -4.21 -23.38 -10.16
C HIS A 289 -4.07 -24.37 -11.33
N ALA A 290 -2.89 -24.45 -11.96
CA ALA A 290 -2.65 -25.35 -13.09
C ALA A 290 -2.47 -26.83 -12.70
N VAL A 291 -2.01 -27.11 -11.48
CA VAL A 291 -1.67 -28.48 -11.00
C VAL A 291 -2.80 -29.15 -10.21
N HIS A 292 -3.86 -28.42 -9.86
CA HIS A 292 -4.83 -28.78 -8.83
C HIS A 292 -5.42 -30.21 -8.90
N VAL A 293 -4.98 -31.09 -7.99
CA VAL A 293 -5.54 -32.43 -7.70
C VAL A 293 -5.41 -32.71 -6.18
N GLY A 294 -6.45 -32.43 -5.39
CA GLY A 294 -6.55 -32.90 -4.00
C GLY A 294 -6.86 -31.83 -2.92
N GLU A 295 -7.02 -32.29 -1.68
CA GLU A 295 -7.38 -31.48 -0.51
C GLU A 295 -6.16 -30.79 0.12
N GLU A 296 -4.97 -31.41 0.08
CA GLU A 296 -3.71 -30.78 0.49
C GLU A 296 -3.35 -29.58 -0.40
N THR A 297 -3.56 -29.69 -1.71
CA THR A 297 -3.35 -28.58 -2.65
C THR A 297 -4.33 -27.42 -2.48
N ARG A 298 -5.49 -27.66 -1.85
CA ARG A 298 -6.50 -26.63 -1.60
C ARG A 298 -6.08 -25.67 -0.48
N ASN A 299 -5.55 -26.18 0.62
CA ASN A 299 -5.07 -25.34 1.72
C ASN A 299 -3.89 -24.46 1.30
N GLU A 300 -2.98 -25.01 0.49
CA GLU A 300 -1.86 -24.25 -0.09
C GLU A 300 -2.32 -23.19 -1.09
N LEU A 301 -3.37 -23.46 -1.85
CA LEU A 301 -4.00 -22.50 -2.75
C LEU A 301 -4.63 -21.33 -1.97
N ASP A 302 -5.37 -21.64 -0.90
CA ASP A 302 -5.99 -20.63 -0.04
C ASP A 302 -4.92 -19.75 0.63
N ALA A 303 -3.85 -20.35 1.14
CA ALA A 303 -2.71 -19.62 1.71
C ALA A 303 -2.00 -18.73 0.68
N SER A 304 -1.79 -19.24 -0.54
CA SER A 304 -1.18 -18.46 -1.63
C SER A 304 -2.07 -17.30 -2.08
N THR A 305 -3.38 -17.52 -2.12
CA THR A 305 -4.37 -16.47 -2.42
C THR A 305 -4.33 -15.37 -1.38
N GLN A 306 -4.33 -15.74 -0.10
CA GLN A 306 -4.23 -14.78 1.01
C GLN A 306 -2.90 -14.00 0.98
N LEU A 307 -1.79 -14.65 0.63
CA LEU A 307 -0.50 -13.98 0.50
C LEU A 307 -0.51 -12.93 -0.62
N VAL A 308 -1.05 -13.27 -1.80
CA VAL A 308 -1.19 -12.34 -2.93
C VAL A 308 -2.06 -11.15 -2.53
N GLU A 309 -3.20 -11.39 -1.88
CA GLU A 309 -4.10 -10.33 -1.39
C GLU A 309 -3.39 -9.43 -0.36
N THR A 310 -2.69 -10.03 0.60
CA THR A 310 -1.95 -9.30 1.63
C THR A 310 -0.86 -8.42 1.02
N LEU A 311 -0.03 -8.96 0.12
CA LEU A 311 1.02 -8.19 -0.57
C LEU A 311 0.43 -7.07 -1.42
N THR A 312 -0.69 -7.33 -2.10
CA THR A 312 -1.40 -6.31 -2.90
C THR A 312 -1.85 -5.16 -2.02
N ASN A 313 -2.45 -5.44 -0.86
CA ASN A 313 -2.91 -4.44 0.10
C ASN A 313 -1.74 -3.65 0.70
N VAL A 314 -0.67 -4.32 1.13
CA VAL A 314 0.53 -3.66 1.68
C VAL A 314 1.17 -2.74 0.63
N ILE A 315 1.29 -3.18 -0.62
CA ILE A 315 1.80 -2.33 -1.72
C ILE A 315 0.89 -1.14 -1.97
N ALA A 316 -0.44 -1.35 -1.93
CA ALA A 316 -1.39 -0.25 -2.08
C ALA A 316 -1.26 0.78 -0.95
N ASP A 317 -1.11 0.33 0.30
CA ASP A 317 -0.90 1.20 1.47
C ASP A 317 0.42 1.98 1.38
N TRP A 318 1.49 1.34 0.90
CA TRP A 318 2.75 2.01 0.64
C TRP A 318 2.64 3.04 -0.49
N LYS A 319 1.91 2.74 -1.56
CA LYS A 319 1.69 3.65 -2.69
C LYS A 319 0.71 4.79 -2.37
N ALA A 320 -0.20 4.61 -1.41
CA ALA A 320 -1.14 5.63 -1.00
C ALA A 320 -0.44 6.85 -0.39
N ASN A 321 0.72 6.63 0.23
CA ASN A 321 1.59 7.68 0.75
C ASN A 321 2.81 7.80 -0.18
N ASP A 322 2.83 8.77 -1.11
CA ASP A 322 3.94 8.93 -2.05
C ASP A 322 5.18 9.55 -1.36
N VAL A 323 5.88 8.72 -0.57
CA VAL A 323 7.09 9.09 0.17
C VAL A 323 8.19 9.57 -0.78
N ALA A 324 8.25 9.04 -2.00
CA ALA A 324 9.25 9.44 -2.98
C ALA A 324 9.01 10.87 -3.47
N GLU A 325 7.76 11.22 -3.77
CA GLU A 325 7.36 12.59 -4.11
C GLU A 325 7.54 13.55 -2.92
N ALA A 326 7.13 13.14 -1.71
CA ALA A 326 7.35 13.94 -0.50
C ALA A 326 8.84 14.22 -0.23
N ALA A 327 9.72 13.25 -0.49
CA ALA A 327 11.17 13.44 -0.40
C ALA A 327 11.70 14.41 -1.47
N ASP A 328 11.25 14.28 -2.72
CA ASP A 328 11.60 15.22 -3.79
C ASP A 328 11.10 16.65 -3.47
N TYR A 329 9.92 16.78 -2.85
CA TYR A 329 9.39 18.05 -2.32
C TYR A 329 10.29 18.64 -1.23
N ALA A 330 10.65 17.86 -0.21
CA ALA A 330 11.54 18.32 0.86
C ALA A 330 12.91 18.75 0.31
N LEU A 331 13.54 17.92 -0.54
CA LEU A 331 14.84 18.21 -1.14
C LEU A 331 14.84 19.49 -1.98
N ARG A 332 13.70 19.86 -2.58
CA ARG A 332 13.59 21.10 -3.35
C ARG A 332 13.91 22.36 -2.53
N TYR A 333 13.66 22.32 -1.23
CA TYR A 333 13.83 23.46 -0.32
C TYR A 333 14.99 23.29 0.68
N LEU A 334 15.41 22.04 0.92
CA LEU A 334 16.62 21.75 1.70
C LEU A 334 17.90 22.03 0.92
N LEU A 335 17.92 21.72 -0.39
CA LEU A 335 19.12 21.88 -1.22
C LEU A 335 19.38 23.35 -1.56
N THR A 336 20.66 23.72 -1.53
CA THR A 336 21.13 24.99 -2.08
C THR A 336 20.87 25.08 -3.59
N GLU A 337 20.91 26.28 -4.16
CA GLU A 337 20.73 26.46 -5.60
C GLU A 337 21.77 25.68 -6.43
N GLU A 338 23.04 25.70 -6.01
CA GLU A 338 24.12 24.95 -6.68
C GLU A 338 23.85 23.44 -6.66
N GLN A 339 23.46 22.89 -5.51
CA GLN A 339 23.12 21.47 -5.38
C GLN A 339 21.91 21.10 -6.25
N ARG A 340 20.91 21.97 -6.35
CA ARG A 340 19.75 21.76 -7.24
C ARG A 340 20.16 21.72 -8.72
N LEU A 341 21.08 22.58 -9.14
CA LEU A 341 21.61 22.56 -10.51
C LEU A 341 22.38 21.26 -10.81
N VAL A 342 23.23 20.82 -9.87
CA VAL A 342 23.95 19.54 -9.96
C VAL A 342 22.97 18.37 -10.04
N GLN A 343 21.95 18.36 -9.17
CA GLN A 343 20.92 17.33 -9.17
C GLN A 343 20.14 17.29 -10.50
N ALA A 344 19.77 18.44 -11.06
CA ALA A 344 19.09 18.54 -12.35
C ALA A 344 19.97 18.01 -13.50
N ALA A 345 21.26 18.37 -13.51
CA ALA A 345 22.23 17.88 -14.48
C ALA A 345 22.42 16.36 -14.37
N ALA A 346 22.56 15.83 -13.16
CA ALA A 346 22.68 14.41 -12.88
C ALA A 346 21.40 13.64 -13.30
N LYS A 347 20.21 14.13 -12.93
CA LYS A 347 18.91 13.57 -13.37
C LYS A 347 18.83 13.50 -14.90
N ARG A 348 19.27 14.55 -15.61
CA ARG A 348 19.30 14.58 -17.09
C ARG A 348 20.27 13.54 -17.66
N LEU A 349 21.46 13.41 -17.09
CA LEU A 349 22.48 12.45 -17.54
C LEU A 349 22.02 11.01 -17.30
N MET A 350 21.46 10.73 -16.13
CA MET A 350 20.91 9.40 -15.80
C MET A 350 19.77 9.00 -16.72
N ARG A 351 18.84 9.91 -17.03
CA ARG A 351 17.78 9.67 -18.03
C ARG A 351 18.34 9.31 -19.41
N LYS A 352 19.40 10.00 -19.86
CA LYS A 352 20.07 9.68 -21.14
C LYS A 352 20.69 8.28 -21.10
N PHE A 353 21.38 7.94 -20.01
CA PHE A 353 22.00 6.64 -19.82
C PHE A 353 20.97 5.50 -19.78
N LEU A 354 19.89 5.66 -19.02
CA LEU A 354 18.79 4.69 -18.94
C LEU A 354 18.11 4.49 -20.29
N ARG A 355 17.80 5.56 -21.02
CA ARG A 355 17.23 5.46 -22.38
C ARG A 355 18.13 4.67 -23.32
N ARG A 356 19.43 4.96 -23.34
CA ARG A 356 20.40 4.23 -24.16
C ARG A 356 20.45 2.74 -23.78
N THR A 357 20.49 2.45 -22.49
CA THR A 357 20.53 1.06 -21.96
C THR A 357 19.26 0.29 -22.34
N LEU A 358 18.09 0.91 -22.18
CA LEU A 358 16.81 0.33 -22.60
C LEU A 358 16.75 0.11 -24.12
N SER A 359 17.19 1.08 -24.92
CA SER A 359 17.26 0.90 -26.38
C SER A 359 18.15 -0.29 -26.77
N MET A 360 19.32 -0.43 -26.14
CA MET A 360 20.20 -1.58 -26.36
C MET A 360 19.56 -2.90 -25.89
N ALA A 361 18.84 -2.90 -24.77
CA ALA A 361 18.15 -4.09 -24.28
C ALA A 361 17.02 -4.53 -25.23
N VAL A 362 16.22 -3.58 -25.74
CA VAL A 362 15.18 -3.83 -26.73
C VAL A 362 15.77 -4.36 -28.03
N GLU A 363 16.87 -3.78 -28.51
CA GLU A 363 17.56 -4.25 -29.70
C GLU A 363 18.04 -5.71 -29.53
N LYS A 364 18.70 -6.01 -28.39
CA LYS A 364 19.09 -7.39 -28.05
C LYS A 364 17.90 -8.34 -27.97
N TRP A 365 16.80 -7.93 -27.33
CA TRP A 365 15.59 -8.74 -27.23
C TRP A 365 14.97 -9.01 -28.61
N SER A 366 14.94 -8.01 -29.50
CA SER A 366 14.48 -8.18 -30.88
C SER A 366 15.34 -9.18 -31.67
N GLN A 367 16.66 -9.15 -31.48
CA GLN A 367 17.57 -10.11 -32.11
C GLN A 367 17.35 -11.54 -31.58
N VAL A 368 17.22 -11.69 -30.25
CA VAL A 368 16.97 -13.00 -29.62
C VAL A 368 15.63 -13.58 -30.06
N THR A 369 14.56 -12.79 -30.08
CA THR A 369 13.23 -13.25 -30.52
C THR A 369 13.20 -13.65 -31.99
N VAL A 370 13.93 -12.95 -32.87
CA VAL A 370 14.12 -13.37 -34.26
C VAL A 370 14.85 -14.72 -34.33
N TYR A 371 15.90 -14.90 -33.53
CA TYR A 371 16.62 -16.17 -33.44
C TYR A 371 15.72 -17.31 -32.95
N GLU A 372 14.90 -17.08 -31.92
CA GLU A 372 13.94 -18.07 -31.43
C GLU A 372 12.88 -18.41 -32.48
N ARG A 373 12.37 -17.42 -33.21
CA ARG A 373 11.44 -17.63 -34.33
C ARG A 373 12.09 -18.48 -35.43
N HIS A 374 13.32 -18.17 -35.83
CA HIS A 374 14.07 -18.97 -36.80
C HIS A 374 14.32 -20.40 -36.30
N ARG A 375 14.68 -20.57 -35.02
CA ARG A 375 14.84 -21.88 -34.39
C ARG A 375 13.54 -22.69 -34.43
N ALA A 376 12.40 -22.09 -34.09
CA ALA A 376 11.10 -22.75 -34.14
C ALA A 376 10.72 -23.20 -35.56
N ILE A 377 10.96 -22.35 -36.57
CA ILE A 377 10.75 -22.69 -37.98
C ILE A 377 11.66 -23.86 -38.38
N PHE A 378 12.94 -23.82 -38.01
CA PHE A 378 13.90 -24.86 -38.35
C PHE A 378 13.57 -26.20 -37.69
N LEU A 379 13.15 -26.19 -36.41
CA LEU A 379 12.66 -27.39 -35.72
C LEU A 379 11.42 -27.97 -36.39
N THR A 380 10.48 -27.12 -36.82
CA THR A 380 9.28 -27.53 -37.54
C THR A 380 9.63 -28.14 -38.90
N PHE A 381 10.60 -27.58 -39.60
CA PHE A 381 11.12 -28.10 -40.86
C PHE A 381 11.77 -29.48 -40.69
N ILE A 382 12.67 -29.65 -39.71
CA ILE A 382 13.30 -30.94 -39.38
C ILE A 382 12.22 -31.97 -39.03
N HIS A 383 11.24 -31.59 -38.19
CA HIS A 383 10.15 -32.47 -37.81
C HIS A 383 9.33 -32.89 -39.04
N THR A 384 9.07 -31.97 -39.97
CA THR A 384 8.35 -32.23 -41.21
C THR A 384 9.12 -33.16 -42.14
N ILE A 385 10.43 -32.95 -42.34
CA ILE A 385 11.28 -33.87 -43.12
C ILE A 385 11.27 -35.27 -42.50
N ARG A 386 11.48 -35.35 -41.18
CA ARG A 386 11.52 -36.62 -40.46
C ARG A 386 10.19 -37.38 -40.60
N THR A 387 9.06 -36.69 -40.47
CA THR A 387 7.74 -37.31 -40.46
C THR A 387 7.17 -37.58 -41.85
N ARG A 388 7.33 -36.67 -42.81
CA ARG A 388 6.71 -36.76 -44.14
C ARG A 388 7.60 -37.39 -45.21
N GLN A 389 8.92 -37.30 -45.07
CA GLN A 389 9.85 -37.84 -46.08
C GLN A 389 10.58 -39.08 -45.59
N LEU A 390 11.35 -38.95 -44.49
CA LEU A 390 12.21 -40.03 -44.02
C LEU A 390 11.40 -41.22 -43.50
N ARG A 391 10.41 -41.00 -42.62
CA ARG A 391 9.57 -42.09 -42.09
C ARG A 391 8.89 -42.91 -43.19
N PRO A 392 8.20 -42.30 -44.18
CA PRO A 392 7.59 -43.05 -45.27
C PRO A 392 8.62 -43.74 -46.16
N ALA A 393 9.76 -43.12 -46.45
CA ALA A 393 10.83 -43.73 -47.23
C ALA A 393 11.39 -44.99 -46.53
N PHE A 394 11.68 -44.92 -45.23
CA PHE A 394 12.12 -46.07 -44.44
C PHE A 394 11.05 -47.16 -44.37
N ARG A 395 9.76 -46.81 -44.22
CA ARG A 395 8.67 -47.79 -44.25
C ARG A 395 8.57 -48.51 -45.60
N ARG A 396 8.68 -47.79 -46.72
CA ARG A 396 8.70 -48.41 -48.06
C ARG A 396 9.91 -49.32 -48.22
N TRP A 397 11.10 -48.87 -47.84
CA TRP A 397 12.31 -49.68 -47.89
C TRP A 397 12.19 -50.96 -47.06
N GLU A 398 11.61 -50.87 -45.86
CA GLU A 398 11.35 -52.01 -44.99
C GLU A 398 10.34 -53.00 -45.62
N GLN A 399 9.29 -52.49 -46.26
CA GLN A 399 8.35 -53.32 -47.02
C GLN A 399 9.04 -54.04 -48.19
N THR A 400 9.81 -53.31 -49.01
CA THR A 400 10.52 -53.89 -50.16
C THR A 400 11.55 -54.93 -49.72
N THR A 401 12.28 -54.69 -48.63
CA THR A 401 13.22 -55.69 -48.09
C THR A 401 12.52 -56.91 -47.51
N ARG A 402 11.36 -56.76 -46.86
CA ARG A 402 10.54 -57.90 -46.42
C ARG A 402 10.03 -58.73 -47.60
N GLU A 403 9.60 -58.09 -48.68
CA GLU A 403 9.17 -58.76 -49.92
C GLU A 403 10.31 -59.50 -50.60
N MET A 404 11.50 -58.88 -50.69
CA MET A 404 12.71 -59.52 -51.22
C MET A 404 13.14 -60.73 -50.38
N ARG A 405 13.02 -60.66 -49.05
CA ARG A 405 13.28 -61.82 -48.17
C ARG A 405 12.27 -62.95 -48.40
N LYS A 406 10.99 -62.63 -48.59
CA LYS A 406 9.97 -63.63 -48.98
C LYS A 406 10.29 -64.27 -50.33
N HIS A 407 10.62 -63.48 -51.34
CA HIS A 407 11.02 -63.98 -52.67
C HIS A 407 12.26 -64.86 -52.59
N LYS A 408 13.29 -64.46 -51.83
CA LYS A 408 14.48 -65.27 -51.59
C LYS A 408 14.13 -66.60 -50.90
N SER A 409 13.26 -66.59 -49.90
CA SER A 409 12.78 -67.81 -49.24
C SER A 409 12.02 -68.73 -50.21
N ILE A 410 11.14 -68.18 -51.05
CA ILE A 410 10.40 -68.93 -52.08
C ILE A 410 11.39 -69.53 -53.11
N LEU A 411 12.34 -68.74 -53.61
CA LEU A 411 13.35 -69.20 -54.56
C LEU A 411 14.29 -70.26 -53.96
N GLN A 412 14.66 -70.14 -52.67
CA GLN A 412 15.39 -71.19 -51.96
C GLN A 412 14.57 -72.46 -51.76
N THR A 413 13.26 -72.35 -51.58
CA THR A 413 12.34 -73.50 -51.49
C THR A 413 12.18 -74.19 -52.84
N ILE A 414 12.19 -73.44 -53.94
CA ILE A 414 12.18 -73.98 -55.31
C ILE A 414 13.55 -74.61 -55.66
N GLY A 415 14.66 -73.95 -55.32
CA GLY A 415 16.03 -74.38 -55.62
C GLY A 415 16.55 -75.53 -54.76
N SER A 416 15.94 -75.80 -53.60
CA SER A 416 16.23 -76.98 -52.76
C SER A 416 15.54 -78.27 -53.25
N GLY A 417 14.89 -78.24 -54.43
CA GLY A 417 14.19 -79.40 -54.99
C GLY A 417 12.83 -79.68 -54.35
N LEU A 418 12.34 -78.79 -53.49
CA LEU A 418 11.03 -78.86 -52.83
C LEU A 418 9.89 -78.27 -53.68
N ALA A 419 10.09 -78.13 -54.99
CA ALA A 419 8.99 -78.03 -55.95
C ALA A 419 8.27 -79.39 -56.00
N MET A 420 7.45 -79.64 -54.99
CA MET A 420 6.56 -80.79 -54.93
C MET A 420 5.68 -80.78 -56.19
N ASP A 421 5.83 -81.81 -57.00
CA ASP A 421 4.94 -82.12 -58.12
C ASP A 421 3.48 -82.05 -57.64
N LEU A 422 2.78 -80.98 -58.05
CA LEU A 422 1.45 -80.62 -57.55
C LEU A 422 0.36 -81.62 -57.97
N THR A 423 0.70 -82.55 -58.86
CA THR A 423 -0.14 -83.65 -59.33
C THR A 423 -0.32 -84.77 -58.29
N LYS A 424 0.52 -84.85 -57.25
CA LYS A 424 0.49 -85.94 -56.25
C LYS A 424 -0.34 -85.62 -55.00
N LYS A 425 -1.01 -86.63 -54.43
CA LYS A 425 -1.91 -86.47 -53.28
C LYS A 425 -1.14 -86.08 -52.00
N LYS A 426 -1.75 -85.25 -51.15
CA LYS A 426 -1.13 -84.64 -49.94
C LYS A 426 -0.43 -85.64 -49.00
N LYS A 427 -0.91 -86.88 -48.93
CA LYS A 427 -0.38 -87.95 -48.07
C LYS A 427 0.97 -88.50 -48.56
N GLU A 428 1.22 -88.50 -49.87
CA GLU A 428 2.50 -88.94 -50.45
C GLU A 428 3.60 -87.88 -50.27
N ARG A 429 3.23 -86.60 -50.34
CA ARG A 429 4.15 -85.48 -50.10
C ARG A 429 4.72 -85.49 -48.68
N TYR A 430 3.88 -85.79 -47.69
CA TYR A 430 4.31 -85.91 -46.29
C TYR A 430 5.25 -87.11 -46.06
N ARG A 431 5.08 -88.23 -46.79
CA ARG A 431 6.00 -89.37 -46.69
C ARG A 431 7.39 -89.05 -47.23
N MET A 432 7.50 -88.30 -48.33
CA MET A 432 8.80 -87.94 -48.90
C MET A 432 9.56 -86.92 -48.04
N LEU A 433 8.86 -86.03 -47.34
CA LEU A 433 9.46 -85.08 -46.39
C LEU A 433 10.01 -85.73 -45.11
N VAL A 434 9.39 -86.83 -44.65
CA VAL A 434 9.80 -87.53 -43.41
C VAL A 434 10.94 -88.54 -43.65
N LEU A 435 11.11 -89.01 -44.89
CA LEU A 435 12.16 -89.99 -45.26
C LEU A 435 13.49 -89.35 -45.69
N GLN A 436 13.60 -88.02 -45.71
CA GLN A 436 14.85 -87.29 -45.99
C GLN A 436 15.50 -86.71 -44.72
N LYS A 437 15.56 -87.51 -43.65
CA LYS A 437 16.44 -87.21 -42.51
C LYS A 437 17.67 -88.10 -42.56
#